data_AF-A0A2V9QJZ9-F1
#
_entry.id   AF-A0A2V9QJZ9-F1
#
_cell.length_a   1.000
_cell.length_b   1.000
_cell.length_c   1.000
_cell.angle_alpha   90.00
_cell.angle_beta   90.00
_cell.angle_gamma   90.00
#
_symmetry.space_group_name_H-M   'P 1'
#
loop_
_entity.id
_entity.type
_entity.pdbx_description
1 polymer ?
#
loop_
_entity_poly.entity_id
_entity_poly.type
_entity_poly.pdbx_seq_one_letter_code
_entity_poly.pdbx_strand_id
1 'polypeptide(L)'
;MAAKYTKSIVFCLIALIAALPGELKAQATLLLEEPYSYDGTFAGTGHAAIYLARVCAATPTTLRRCQPGESGVVVSRYHHVGGRDWIAVPLIPYLYAVKDAASIPLFADAKLVEFLRHNYLQENMSEEARDMGPRAPSNQLAGSAYDRTTYGFRFATGPDQDDELIRILNSEPNSEAYALLNRNCADFAKQILNFYYPHASHRSIIADLGVTTPKQIAKSLVRSAKHHPEMQLTTFVIPQVPGLKRSKPVHGVVESLVLAKKYVTPVLLFHPFVVGTVEAAYWAGWRFNPTKGALIFDADNAHTWHRLDLPLTNAERRSYQEELASLKRDVRQDGVPGWREFQASAQPEIDGEGQTFLRGDVNGEPVRIGICRDNALRMNAPPEILQDLVLTRLEQELKPKPARASKRQVEQDFSLLQRALDERKAELGH
;
A
#
# COMPACT_ATOMS: atom_id res chain seq x y z
N MET A 1 42.13 22.08 41.40
CA MET A 1 41.48 22.48 40.14
C MET A 1 41.30 21.33 39.15
N ALA A 2 42.15 20.31 39.11
CA ALA A 2 42.04 19.18 38.16
C ALA A 2 40.76 18.32 38.25
N ALA A 3 40.15 18.16 39.44
CA ALA A 3 38.99 17.29 39.64
C ALA A 3 37.64 17.84 39.14
N LYS A 4 37.53 19.15 38.87
CA LYS A 4 36.30 19.76 38.32
C LYS A 4 36.20 19.56 36.81
N TYR A 5 37.33 19.58 36.10
CA TYR A 5 37.37 19.39 34.65
C TYR A 5 37.09 17.95 34.25
N THR A 6 37.46 16.96 35.08
CA THR A 6 37.20 15.54 34.80
C THR A 6 35.70 15.22 34.76
N LYS A 7 34.89 15.84 35.64
CA LYS A 7 33.43 15.65 35.64
C LYS A 7 32.75 16.26 34.43
N SER A 8 33.19 17.45 33.99
CA SER A 8 32.66 18.09 32.77
C SER A 8 33.05 17.35 31.49
N ILE A 9 34.27 16.81 31.42
CA ILE A 9 34.71 16.00 30.27
C ILE A 9 33.91 14.69 30.18
N VAL A 10 33.66 14.02 31.30
CA VAL A 10 32.85 12.80 31.34
C VAL A 10 31.39 13.09 30.93
N PHE A 11 30.81 14.21 31.36
CA PHE A 11 29.45 14.60 30.97
C PHE A 11 29.35 14.95 29.48
N CYS A 12 30.35 15.64 28.92
CA CYS A 12 30.43 15.91 27.49
C CYS A 12 30.62 14.63 26.66
N LEU A 13 31.43 13.67 27.11
CA LEU A 13 31.61 12.37 26.43
C LEU A 13 30.33 11.53 26.44
N ILE A 14 29.59 11.49 27.56
CA ILE A 14 28.29 10.78 27.63
C ILE A 14 27.27 11.44 26.71
N ALA A 15 27.23 12.78 26.67
CA ALA A 15 26.35 13.51 25.75
C ALA A 15 26.73 13.31 24.28
N LEU A 16 28.03 13.16 23.97
CA LEU A 16 28.51 12.89 22.60
C LEU A 16 28.20 11.45 22.16
N ILE A 17 28.29 10.47 23.06
CA ILE A 17 27.93 9.06 22.80
C ILE A 17 26.41 8.91 22.64
N ALA A 18 25.61 9.67 23.39
CA ALA A 18 24.16 9.72 23.21
C ALA A 18 23.71 10.49 21.95
N ALA A 19 24.58 11.30 21.37
CA ALA A 19 24.36 12.04 20.12
C ALA A 19 24.89 11.31 18.87
N LEU A 20 25.48 10.12 19.03
CA LEU A 20 25.72 9.25 17.87
C LEU A 20 24.34 8.90 17.29
N PRO A 21 24.05 9.22 16.02
CA PRO A 21 22.83 8.77 15.38
C PRO A 21 22.85 7.25 15.47
N GLY A 22 21.95 6.70 16.29
CA GLY A 22 21.79 5.25 16.37
C GLY A 22 21.65 4.75 14.94
N GLU A 23 22.51 3.81 14.56
CA GLU A 23 22.48 3.21 13.23
C GLU A 23 21.03 2.94 12.86
N LEU A 24 20.64 3.42 11.67
CA LEU A 24 19.30 3.26 11.15
C LEU A 24 18.98 1.77 11.23
N LYS A 25 18.20 1.38 12.27
CA LYS A 25 17.83 -0.01 12.45
C LYS A 25 17.19 -0.44 11.15
N ALA A 26 17.67 -1.56 10.64
CA ALA A 26 17.04 -2.22 9.52
C ALA A 26 15.55 -2.30 9.76
N GLN A 27 14.76 -2.18 8.72
CA GLN A 27 13.32 -2.26 8.87
C GLN A 27 12.79 -3.25 7.85
N ALA A 28 12.14 -4.29 8.36
CA ALA A 28 11.25 -5.13 7.60
C ALA A 28 9.81 -4.78 7.98
N THR A 29 8.88 -5.01 7.07
CA THR A 29 7.46 -4.71 7.28
C THR A 29 6.64 -5.90 6.83
N LEU A 30 5.76 -6.38 7.72
CA LEU A 30 4.66 -7.23 7.30
C LEU A 30 3.58 -6.37 6.65
N LEU A 31 3.29 -6.61 5.37
CA LEU A 31 2.19 -6.01 4.64
C LEU A 31 0.96 -6.92 4.74
N LEU A 32 -0.07 -6.45 5.42
CA LEU A 32 -1.39 -7.09 5.49
C LEU A 32 -2.32 -6.38 4.51
N GLU A 33 -2.71 -7.05 3.45
CA GLU A 33 -3.48 -6.42 2.39
C GLU A 33 -4.94 -6.88 2.39
N GLU A 34 -5.85 -5.94 2.17
CA GLU A 34 -7.26 -6.24 2.08
C GLU A 34 -7.60 -7.17 0.89
N PRO A 35 -8.61 -8.05 1.03
CA PRO A 35 -9.02 -8.91 -0.06
C PRO A 35 -9.64 -8.12 -1.22
N TYR A 36 -9.36 -8.55 -2.46
CA TYR A 36 -9.95 -8.01 -3.68
C TYR A 36 -11.39 -8.53 -3.93
N SER A 37 -11.74 -9.70 -3.39
CA SER A 37 -13.09 -10.29 -3.48
C SER A 37 -13.45 -11.04 -2.19
N TYR A 38 -14.74 -11.35 -2.00
CA TYR A 38 -15.23 -12.20 -0.90
C TYR A 38 -15.84 -13.51 -1.42
N ASP A 39 -15.63 -13.80 -2.69
CA ASP A 39 -16.24 -14.94 -3.35
C ASP A 39 -15.37 -16.19 -3.16
N GLY A 40 -15.77 -17.03 -2.19
CA GLY A 40 -15.08 -18.29 -1.87
C GLY A 40 -14.68 -18.39 -0.40
N THR A 41 -14.41 -19.60 0.07
CA THR A 41 -14.17 -19.92 1.50
C THR A 41 -12.98 -19.17 2.11
N PHE A 42 -12.02 -18.72 1.30
CA PHE A 42 -10.82 -18.01 1.73
C PHE A 42 -10.69 -16.59 1.17
N ALA A 43 -11.65 -16.15 0.36
CA ALA A 43 -11.55 -14.90 -0.38
C ALA A 43 -11.47 -13.67 0.56
N GLY A 44 -12.09 -13.71 1.73
CA GLY A 44 -12.03 -12.62 2.72
C GLY A 44 -10.73 -12.48 3.53
N THR A 45 -9.76 -13.39 3.33
CA THR A 45 -8.54 -13.47 4.17
C THR A 45 -7.43 -12.51 3.79
N GLY A 46 -7.51 -11.89 2.61
CA GLY A 46 -6.53 -10.90 2.14
C GLY A 46 -5.24 -11.53 1.60
N HIS A 47 -4.17 -10.74 1.56
CA HIS A 47 -2.83 -11.18 1.17
C HIS A 47 -1.80 -10.75 2.23
N ALA A 48 -0.68 -11.46 2.29
CA ALA A 48 0.44 -11.13 3.16
C ALA A 48 1.74 -11.12 2.36
N ALA A 49 2.52 -10.07 2.52
CA ALA A 49 3.85 -9.94 1.92
C ALA A 49 4.84 -9.35 2.93
N ILE A 50 6.14 -9.52 2.67
CA ILE A 50 7.19 -8.90 3.49
C ILE A 50 7.93 -7.87 2.65
N TYR A 51 7.93 -6.63 3.12
CA TYR A 51 8.81 -5.59 2.59
C TYR A 51 10.12 -5.56 3.38
N LEU A 52 11.25 -5.45 2.67
CA LEU A 52 12.60 -5.40 3.21
C LEU A 52 13.28 -4.13 2.71
N ALA A 53 13.55 -3.18 3.62
CA ALA A 53 14.03 -1.85 3.23
C ALA A 53 15.49 -1.80 2.73
N ARG A 54 16.30 -2.82 3.02
CA ARG A 54 17.73 -2.89 2.62
C ARG A 54 18.07 -4.09 1.75
N VAL A 55 17.05 -4.85 1.38
CA VAL A 55 17.16 -5.95 0.44
C VAL A 55 16.46 -5.50 -0.83
N CYS A 56 17.15 -5.66 -1.96
CA CYS A 56 16.68 -5.28 -3.27
C CYS A 56 16.70 -6.50 -4.19
N ALA A 57 15.87 -6.49 -5.23
CA ALA A 57 15.90 -7.50 -6.27
C ALA A 57 17.12 -7.27 -7.18
N ALA A 58 17.95 -8.29 -7.38
CA ALA A 58 18.85 -8.36 -8.53
C ALA A 58 18.08 -8.82 -9.77
N THR A 59 17.15 -9.76 -9.57
CA THR A 59 16.14 -10.22 -10.53
C THR A 59 14.84 -10.49 -9.73
N PRO A 60 13.69 -10.74 -10.38
CA PRO A 60 12.47 -11.12 -9.68
C PRO A 60 12.58 -12.35 -8.77
N THR A 61 13.65 -13.15 -8.89
CA THR A 61 13.89 -14.39 -8.13
C THR A 61 15.26 -14.43 -7.43
N THR A 62 15.97 -13.29 -7.38
CA THR A 62 17.29 -13.21 -6.75
C THR A 62 17.41 -11.91 -5.98
N LEU A 63 17.79 -12.02 -4.72
CA LEU A 63 17.93 -10.89 -3.80
C LEU A 63 19.40 -10.45 -3.69
N ARG A 64 19.59 -9.18 -3.33
CA ARG A 64 20.88 -8.58 -3.00
C ARG A 64 20.70 -7.45 -2.00
N ARG A 65 21.80 -6.90 -1.49
CA ARG A 65 21.75 -5.62 -0.77
C ARG A 65 21.30 -4.50 -1.69
N CYS A 66 20.54 -3.58 -1.12
CA CYS A 66 20.21 -2.32 -1.78
C CYS A 66 21.44 -1.42 -1.90
N GLN A 67 21.54 -0.74 -3.03
CA GLN A 67 22.41 0.39 -3.27
C GLN A 67 21.77 1.68 -2.72
N PRO A 68 22.56 2.74 -2.49
CA PRO A 68 22.03 4.04 -2.11
C PRO A 68 20.94 4.51 -3.09
N GLY A 69 19.80 4.96 -2.56
CA GLY A 69 18.67 5.45 -3.34
C GLY A 69 17.65 4.39 -3.75
N GLU A 70 17.90 3.09 -3.54
CA GLU A 70 16.90 2.07 -3.84
C GLU A 70 15.84 1.95 -2.74
N SER A 71 14.59 1.64 -3.13
CA SER A 71 13.44 1.64 -2.22
C SER A 71 13.24 0.33 -1.46
N GLY A 72 14.13 -0.66 -1.61
CA GLY A 72 13.89 -2.01 -1.09
C GLY A 72 12.91 -2.82 -1.93
N VAL A 73 12.59 -4.02 -1.44
CA VAL A 73 11.82 -5.02 -2.18
C VAL A 73 10.69 -5.60 -1.35
N VAL A 74 9.59 -5.94 -2.01
CA VAL A 74 8.50 -6.73 -1.46
C VAL A 74 8.68 -8.16 -1.95
N VAL A 75 8.74 -9.10 -1.02
CA VAL A 75 8.82 -10.54 -1.31
C VAL A 75 7.53 -11.19 -0.84
N SER A 76 6.93 -11.98 -1.73
CA SER A 76 5.75 -12.77 -1.39
C SER A 76 5.72 -14.06 -2.20
N ARG A 77 4.93 -15.01 -1.68
CA ARG A 77 4.63 -16.28 -2.33
C ARG A 77 3.29 -16.17 -3.05
N TYR A 78 3.28 -16.54 -4.32
CA TYR A 78 2.11 -16.51 -5.19
C TYR A 78 1.75 -17.91 -5.67
N HIS A 79 0.52 -18.05 -6.15
CA HIS A 79 0.05 -19.24 -6.84
C HIS A 79 0.26 -19.02 -8.34
N HIS A 80 0.93 -19.96 -9.03
CA HIS A 80 1.14 -19.94 -10.48
C HIS A 80 1.81 -18.69 -11.04
N VAL A 81 3.07 -18.44 -10.66
CA VAL A 81 3.90 -17.38 -11.28
C VAL A 81 5.19 -18.00 -11.79
N GLY A 82 5.23 -18.36 -13.07
CA GLY A 82 6.43 -18.86 -13.76
C GLY A 82 7.09 -20.08 -13.10
N GLY A 83 6.31 -20.93 -12.41
CA GLY A 83 6.83 -22.09 -11.66
C GLY A 83 7.71 -21.70 -10.46
N ARG A 84 7.63 -20.46 -9.97
CA ARG A 84 8.39 -19.95 -8.83
C ARG A 84 7.56 -19.97 -7.56
N ASP A 85 8.24 -20.19 -6.44
CA ASP A 85 7.61 -20.24 -5.13
C ASP A 85 7.45 -18.85 -4.50
N TRP A 86 8.42 -17.96 -4.72
CA TRP A 86 8.35 -16.57 -4.32
C TRP A 86 8.90 -15.66 -5.41
N ILE A 87 8.38 -14.43 -5.41
CA ILE A 87 8.81 -13.36 -6.32
C ILE A 87 9.13 -12.12 -5.49
N ALA A 88 10.14 -11.39 -5.93
CA ALA A 88 10.60 -10.14 -5.35
C ALA A 88 10.32 -8.98 -6.33
N VAL A 89 9.53 -8.00 -5.89
CA VAL A 89 9.15 -6.82 -6.69
C VAL A 89 9.56 -5.56 -5.93
N PRO A 90 10.24 -4.59 -6.57
CA PRO A 90 10.54 -3.32 -5.91
C PRO A 90 9.28 -2.65 -5.37
N LEU A 91 9.40 -1.95 -4.24
CA LEU A 91 8.26 -1.43 -3.49
C LEU A 91 7.28 -0.58 -4.33
N ILE A 92 7.80 0.37 -5.11
CA ILE A 92 6.96 1.29 -5.87
C ILE A 92 6.16 0.56 -6.97
N PRO A 93 6.78 -0.26 -7.83
CA PRO A 93 6.03 -1.10 -8.75
C PRO A 93 5.05 -2.08 -8.10
N TYR A 94 5.43 -2.67 -6.97
CA TYR A 94 4.54 -3.57 -6.23
C TYR A 94 3.23 -2.86 -5.84
N LEU A 95 3.34 -1.63 -5.31
CA LEU A 95 2.18 -0.85 -4.87
C LEU A 95 1.44 -0.17 -6.02
N TYR A 96 2.16 0.37 -7.02
CA TYR A 96 1.61 1.32 -7.99
C TYR A 96 1.89 0.99 -9.46
N ALA A 97 2.51 -0.15 -9.76
CA ALA A 97 2.82 -0.60 -11.13
C ALA A 97 3.57 0.43 -12.00
N VAL A 98 4.27 1.37 -11.36
CA VAL A 98 5.12 2.38 -11.99
C VAL A 98 6.53 2.28 -11.42
N LYS A 99 7.53 2.85 -12.09
CA LYS A 99 8.95 2.73 -11.69
C LYS A 99 9.28 3.63 -10.50
N ASP A 100 8.71 4.83 -10.47
CA ASP A 100 9.00 5.89 -9.51
C ASP A 100 7.72 6.49 -8.92
N ALA A 101 7.88 7.17 -7.78
CA ALA A 101 6.76 7.77 -7.06
C ALA A 101 6.12 8.95 -7.81
N ALA A 102 6.92 9.68 -8.60
CA ALA A 102 6.46 10.83 -9.38
C ALA A 102 5.46 10.41 -10.46
N SER A 103 5.52 9.16 -10.90
CA SER A 103 4.62 8.58 -11.92
C SER A 103 3.34 7.97 -11.34
N ILE A 104 3.09 8.09 -10.02
CA ILE A 104 1.87 7.58 -9.40
C ILE A 104 0.67 8.45 -9.81
N PRO A 105 -0.39 7.87 -10.41
CA PRO A 105 -1.55 8.63 -10.81
C PRO A 105 -2.36 9.13 -9.60
N LEU A 106 -2.88 10.34 -9.71
CA LEU A 106 -3.81 10.97 -8.77
C LEU A 106 -5.14 10.21 -8.70
N PHE A 107 -5.56 9.58 -9.80
CA PHE A 107 -6.82 8.87 -9.89
C PHE A 107 -6.70 7.77 -10.93
N ALA A 108 -7.22 6.57 -10.65
CA ALA A 108 -7.04 5.41 -11.50
C ALA A 108 -8.36 4.65 -11.72
N ASP A 109 -8.66 4.36 -12.99
CA ASP A 109 -9.73 3.47 -13.40
C ASP A 109 -9.16 2.10 -13.81
N ALA A 110 -10.04 1.13 -14.12
CA ALA A 110 -9.62 -0.23 -14.42
C ALA A 110 -8.72 -0.31 -15.67
N LYS A 111 -9.01 0.53 -16.67
CA LYS A 111 -8.27 0.59 -17.94
C LYS A 111 -6.84 1.08 -17.72
N LEU A 112 -6.65 2.16 -16.95
CA LEU A 112 -5.33 2.66 -16.61
C LEU A 112 -4.53 1.63 -15.79
N VAL A 113 -5.16 1.01 -14.79
CA VAL A 113 -4.47 0.05 -13.92
C VAL A 113 -3.98 -1.16 -14.71
N GLU A 114 -4.80 -1.70 -15.62
CA GLU A 114 -4.38 -2.81 -16.47
C GLU A 114 -3.22 -2.40 -17.39
N PHE A 115 -3.29 -1.20 -17.98
CA PHE A 115 -2.23 -0.67 -18.82
C PHE A 115 -0.89 -0.53 -18.08
N LEU A 116 -0.89 0.06 -16.88
CA LEU A 116 0.32 0.23 -16.06
C LEU A 116 0.93 -1.12 -15.66
N ARG A 117 0.09 -2.07 -15.22
CA ARG A 117 0.54 -3.44 -14.89
C ARG A 117 1.15 -4.13 -16.10
N HIS A 118 0.47 -4.08 -17.23
CA HIS A 118 0.93 -4.71 -18.46
C HIS A 118 2.29 -4.15 -18.87
N ASN A 119 2.42 -2.81 -18.94
CA ASN A 119 3.68 -2.16 -19.29
C ASN A 119 4.82 -2.57 -18.33
N TYR A 120 4.60 -2.45 -17.01
CA TYR A 120 5.63 -2.79 -16.03
C TYR A 120 6.05 -4.26 -16.13
N LEU A 121 5.10 -5.20 -16.21
CA LEU A 121 5.40 -6.63 -16.27
C LEU A 121 6.08 -7.01 -17.58
N GLN A 122 5.69 -6.42 -18.72
CA GLN A 122 6.35 -6.63 -20.00
C GLN A 122 7.79 -6.12 -20.02
N GLU A 123 8.13 -5.09 -19.25
CA GLU A 123 9.49 -4.58 -19.20
C GLU A 123 10.38 -5.33 -18.21
N ASN A 124 9.82 -5.87 -17.12
CA ASN A 124 10.59 -6.30 -15.95
C ASN A 124 10.53 -7.80 -15.63
N MET A 125 9.64 -8.56 -16.28
CA MET A 125 9.60 -10.02 -16.14
C MET A 125 10.31 -10.71 -17.32
N SER A 126 10.95 -11.85 -17.07
CA SER A 126 11.48 -12.71 -18.15
C SER A 126 10.33 -13.30 -18.98
N GLU A 127 10.59 -13.73 -20.21
CA GLU A 127 9.55 -14.36 -21.05
C GLU A 127 8.91 -15.58 -20.35
N GLU A 128 9.69 -16.37 -19.59
CA GLU A 128 9.12 -17.51 -18.84
C GLU A 128 8.26 -17.07 -17.65
N ALA A 129 8.60 -15.94 -17.03
CA ALA A 129 7.76 -15.31 -16.00
C ALA A 129 6.55 -14.57 -16.60
N ARG A 130 6.56 -14.28 -17.91
CA ARG A 130 5.41 -13.72 -18.65
C ARG A 130 4.44 -14.79 -19.13
N ASP A 131 4.86 -16.04 -19.28
CA ASP A 131 3.96 -17.20 -19.44
C ASP A 131 3.27 -17.55 -18.12
N MET A 132 2.51 -16.56 -17.67
CA MET A 132 1.79 -16.51 -16.42
C MET A 132 0.47 -17.32 -16.54
N GLY A 133 0.15 -17.82 -17.74
CA GLY A 133 -1.12 -18.47 -18.07
C GLY A 133 -2.34 -17.54 -17.86
N PRO A 134 -3.54 -17.96 -18.27
CA PRO A 134 -4.76 -17.15 -18.12
C PRO A 134 -5.23 -16.96 -16.65
N ARG A 135 -4.47 -17.46 -15.68
CA ARG A 135 -4.81 -17.46 -14.24
C ARG A 135 -3.78 -16.75 -13.36
N ALA A 136 -2.70 -16.20 -13.94
CA ALA A 136 -1.71 -15.51 -13.12
C ALA A 136 -2.30 -14.29 -12.41
N PRO A 137 -1.88 -14.05 -11.17
CA PRO A 137 -2.31 -12.92 -10.40
C PRO A 137 -1.49 -11.67 -10.78
N SER A 138 -1.60 -11.19 -12.02
CA SER A 138 -0.92 -9.94 -12.46
C SER A 138 -1.24 -8.78 -11.51
N ASN A 139 -2.48 -8.76 -11.00
CA ASN A 139 -2.98 -7.83 -9.99
C ASN A 139 -2.42 -8.01 -8.57
N GLN A 140 -1.67 -9.06 -8.29
CA GLN A 140 -0.97 -9.28 -7.02
C GLN A 140 0.55 -9.05 -7.13
N LEU A 141 1.09 -9.03 -8.36
CA LEU A 141 2.51 -8.78 -8.61
C LEU A 141 2.84 -7.29 -8.73
N ALA A 142 1.93 -6.50 -9.31
CA ALA A 142 2.12 -5.07 -9.49
C ALA A 142 0.82 -4.28 -9.27
N GLY A 143 0.94 -3.09 -8.69
CA GLY A 143 -0.20 -2.19 -8.50
C GLY A 143 -1.19 -2.64 -7.42
N SER A 144 -0.73 -3.21 -6.31
CA SER A 144 -1.62 -3.68 -5.25
C SER A 144 -2.45 -2.53 -4.64
N ALA A 145 -1.87 -1.33 -4.49
CA ALA A 145 -2.57 -0.17 -3.94
C ALA A 145 -3.68 0.39 -4.84
N TYR A 146 -3.88 -0.13 -6.06
CA TYR A 146 -5.07 0.21 -6.86
C TYR A 146 -6.31 -0.55 -6.41
N ASP A 147 -6.15 -1.80 -5.99
CA ASP A 147 -7.26 -2.69 -5.66
C ASP A 147 -7.58 -2.69 -4.17
N ARG A 148 -6.59 -2.40 -3.32
CA ARG A 148 -6.70 -2.64 -1.88
C ARG A 148 -5.93 -1.64 -1.02
N THR A 149 -6.47 -1.43 0.17
CA THR A 149 -5.75 -0.79 1.27
C THR A 149 -4.80 -1.82 1.91
N THR A 150 -3.58 -1.40 2.21
CA THR A 150 -2.57 -2.26 2.85
C THR A 150 -2.18 -1.69 4.21
N TYR A 151 -2.06 -2.57 5.20
CA TYR A 151 -1.63 -2.24 6.55
C TYR A 151 -0.21 -2.73 6.77
N GLY A 152 0.72 -1.82 7.03
CA GLY A 152 2.11 -2.14 7.31
C GLY A 152 2.38 -2.28 8.81
N PHE A 153 3.05 -3.35 9.19
CA PHE A 153 3.57 -3.59 10.54
C PHE A 153 5.09 -3.65 10.46
N ARG A 154 5.73 -2.50 10.65
CA ARG A 154 7.17 -2.32 10.53
C ARG A 154 7.87 -2.69 11.82
N PHE A 155 8.92 -3.49 11.74
CA PHE A 155 9.71 -3.94 12.87
C PHE A 155 11.21 -3.85 12.55
N ALA A 156 12.02 -3.68 13.59
CA ALA A 156 13.46 -3.58 13.47
C ALA A 156 14.09 -4.92 13.09
N THR A 157 15.07 -4.94 12.20
CA THR A 157 15.95 -6.08 11.89
C THR A 157 17.43 -5.69 12.06
N GLY A 158 18.35 -6.64 11.93
CA GLY A 158 19.79 -6.40 11.92
C GLY A 158 20.38 -6.49 10.49
N PRO A 159 21.45 -5.73 10.15
CA PRO A 159 22.23 -5.93 8.92
C PRO A 159 22.54 -7.38 8.65
N ASP A 160 23.22 -8.06 9.57
CA ASP A 160 23.66 -9.43 9.34
C ASP A 160 22.49 -10.41 9.16
N GLN A 161 21.34 -10.14 9.80
CA GLN A 161 20.11 -10.92 9.59
C GLN A 161 19.57 -10.78 8.16
N ASP A 162 19.59 -9.58 7.59
CA ASP A 162 19.16 -9.37 6.19
C ASP A 162 20.10 -10.11 5.22
N ASP A 163 21.43 -10.10 5.45
CA ASP A 163 22.41 -10.83 4.63
C ASP A 163 22.16 -12.34 4.68
N GLU A 164 21.92 -12.85 5.88
CA GLU A 164 21.62 -14.26 6.08
C GLU A 164 20.29 -14.66 5.42
N LEU A 165 19.26 -13.80 5.49
CA LEU A 165 18.01 -14.04 4.77
C LEU A 165 18.22 -14.08 3.25
N ILE A 166 19.00 -13.14 2.70
CA ILE A 166 19.37 -13.13 1.27
C ILE A 166 20.03 -14.46 0.90
N ARG A 167 21.02 -14.90 1.69
CA ARG A 167 21.77 -16.13 1.45
C ARG A 167 20.85 -17.35 1.44
N ILE A 168 19.95 -17.46 2.42
CA ILE A 168 18.99 -18.56 2.52
C ILE A 168 18.09 -18.57 1.28
N LEU A 169 17.39 -17.46 1.00
CA LEU A 169 16.42 -17.39 -0.10
C LEU A 169 17.05 -17.61 -1.47
N ASN A 170 18.26 -17.10 -1.70
CA ASN A 170 18.98 -17.31 -2.96
C ASN A 170 19.57 -18.73 -3.10
N SER A 171 19.76 -19.46 -2.00
CA SER A 171 20.30 -20.83 -2.04
C SER A 171 19.24 -21.89 -2.30
N GLU A 172 17.96 -21.57 -2.07
CA GLU A 172 16.86 -22.49 -2.33
C GLU A 172 16.51 -22.56 -3.83
N PRO A 173 16.01 -23.71 -4.33
CA PRO A 173 15.63 -23.86 -5.74
C PRO A 173 14.52 -22.91 -6.23
N ASN A 174 13.83 -22.21 -5.32
CA ASN A 174 12.69 -21.32 -5.58
C ASN A 174 11.72 -21.90 -6.63
N SER A 175 11.32 -23.15 -6.43
CA SER A 175 10.40 -23.89 -7.32
C SER A 175 9.03 -23.99 -6.68
N GLU A 176 7.97 -23.69 -7.45
CA GLU A 176 6.59 -23.56 -6.97
C GLU A 176 6.22 -24.72 -6.04
N ALA A 177 5.90 -24.36 -4.80
CA ALA A 177 5.45 -25.32 -3.80
C ALA A 177 4.22 -24.79 -3.05
N TYR A 178 3.45 -23.93 -3.72
CA TYR A 178 2.26 -23.32 -3.17
C TYR A 178 1.22 -24.38 -2.80
N ALA A 179 0.69 -24.27 -1.58
CA ALA A 179 -0.47 -25.03 -1.14
C ALA A 179 -1.33 -24.14 -0.25
N LEU A 180 -2.60 -23.95 -0.63
CA LEU A 180 -3.49 -22.97 -0.02
C LEU A 180 -3.60 -23.10 1.51
N LEU A 181 -3.55 -24.32 2.04
CA LEU A 181 -3.80 -24.60 3.46
C LEU A 181 -2.55 -24.52 4.36
N ASN A 182 -1.35 -24.74 3.82
CA ASN A 182 -0.13 -24.91 4.63
C ASN A 182 1.17 -24.36 3.99
N ARG A 183 1.12 -23.87 2.75
CA ARG A 183 2.25 -23.27 2.02
C ARG A 183 1.75 -22.07 1.19
N ASN A 184 1.05 -21.14 1.84
CA ASN A 184 0.51 -19.94 1.20
C ASN A 184 1.35 -18.68 1.52
N CYS A 185 0.89 -17.51 1.07
CA CYS A 185 1.54 -16.21 1.32
C CYS A 185 1.75 -15.91 2.82
N ALA A 186 0.78 -16.25 3.67
CA ALA A 186 0.87 -16.04 5.11
C ALA A 186 1.84 -17.00 5.79
N ASP A 187 1.96 -18.24 5.32
CA ASP A 187 2.98 -19.17 5.79
C ASP A 187 4.40 -18.70 5.42
N PHE A 188 4.58 -18.19 4.21
CA PHE A 188 5.85 -17.61 3.78
C PHE A 188 6.22 -16.37 4.61
N ALA A 189 5.28 -15.43 4.78
CA ALA A 189 5.49 -14.26 5.64
C ALA A 189 5.79 -14.66 7.10
N LYS A 190 5.10 -15.67 7.64
CA LYS A 190 5.37 -16.22 8.97
C LYS A 190 6.78 -16.79 9.08
N GLN A 191 7.29 -17.49 8.06
CA GLN A 191 8.66 -18.03 8.07
C GLN A 191 9.69 -16.91 8.17
N ILE A 192 9.56 -15.85 7.35
CA ILE A 192 10.47 -14.70 7.40
C ILE A 192 10.35 -13.96 8.74
N LEU A 193 9.13 -13.76 9.25
CA LEU A 193 8.92 -13.13 10.56
C LEU A 193 9.61 -13.92 11.68
N ASN A 194 9.44 -15.24 11.69
CA ASN A 194 10.02 -16.10 12.71
C ASN A 194 11.53 -16.29 12.55
N PHE A 195 12.09 -16.04 11.35
CA PHE A 195 13.53 -15.94 11.14
C PHE A 195 14.11 -14.73 11.88
N TYR A 196 13.49 -13.55 11.75
CA TYR A 196 13.95 -12.35 12.46
C TYR A 196 13.66 -12.39 13.96
N TYR A 197 12.46 -12.87 14.32
CA TYR A 197 12.00 -12.96 15.70
C TYR A 197 11.33 -14.32 15.96
N PRO A 198 12.09 -15.28 16.50
CA PRO A 198 11.57 -16.61 16.79
C PRO A 198 10.24 -16.56 17.56
N HIS A 199 9.25 -17.30 17.06
CA HIS A 199 7.90 -17.42 17.63
C HIS A 199 7.06 -16.13 17.66
N ALA A 200 7.46 -15.06 16.95
CA ALA A 200 6.66 -13.85 16.85
C ALA A 200 5.30 -14.06 16.18
N SER A 201 5.18 -15.08 15.32
CA SER A 201 3.95 -15.42 14.61
C SER A 201 3.62 -16.91 14.68
N HIS A 202 2.34 -17.23 14.93
CA HIS A 202 1.82 -18.58 15.04
C HIS A 202 0.48 -18.74 14.32
N ARG A 203 0.23 -19.95 13.80
CA ARG A 203 -1.08 -20.32 13.23
C ARG A 203 -2.15 -20.32 14.33
N SER A 204 -3.39 -19.99 13.96
CA SER A 204 -4.54 -20.14 14.86
C SER A 204 -5.26 -21.44 14.55
N ILE A 205 -5.31 -22.36 15.51
CA ILE A 205 -6.00 -23.65 15.33
C ILE A 205 -7.52 -23.44 15.32
N ILE A 206 -8.03 -22.53 16.16
CA ILE A 206 -9.47 -22.35 16.38
C ILE A 206 -10.07 -21.28 15.45
N ALA A 207 -9.44 -20.10 15.34
CA ALA A 207 -10.03 -18.98 14.59
C ALA A 207 -9.91 -19.13 13.06
N ASP A 208 -8.97 -19.96 12.61
CA ASP A 208 -8.65 -20.16 11.19
C ASP A 208 -8.65 -21.63 10.76
N LEU A 209 -9.27 -22.52 11.56
CA LEU A 209 -9.37 -23.96 11.27
C LEU A 209 -8.01 -24.63 10.99
N GLY A 210 -6.92 -24.15 11.62
CA GLY A 210 -5.56 -24.65 11.44
C GLY A 210 -4.79 -24.05 10.27
N VAL A 211 -5.41 -23.20 9.44
CA VAL A 211 -4.77 -22.47 8.34
C VAL A 211 -4.07 -21.21 8.87
N THR A 212 -2.88 -20.89 8.34
CA THR A 212 -2.24 -19.61 8.62
C THR A 212 -2.90 -18.52 7.76
N THR A 213 -3.53 -17.52 8.38
CA THR A 213 -4.13 -16.38 7.66
C THR A 213 -3.30 -15.10 7.80
N PRO A 214 -3.36 -14.17 6.81
CA PRO A 214 -2.76 -12.84 6.91
C PRO A 214 -3.17 -12.07 8.18
N LYS A 215 -4.46 -12.12 8.56
CA LYS A 215 -4.95 -11.45 9.77
C LYS A 215 -4.31 -12.02 11.04
N GLN A 216 -4.19 -13.33 11.13
CA GLN A 216 -3.63 -13.99 12.31
C GLN A 216 -2.15 -13.73 12.48
N ILE A 217 -1.36 -13.71 11.40
CA ILE A 217 0.07 -13.40 11.50
C ILE A 217 0.27 -11.95 11.98
N ALA A 218 -0.53 -10.99 11.47
CA ALA A 218 -0.47 -9.60 11.92
C ALA A 218 -0.90 -9.46 13.39
N LYS A 219 -1.99 -10.12 13.79
CA LYS A 219 -2.46 -10.14 15.19
C LYS A 219 -1.41 -10.72 16.13
N SER A 220 -0.74 -11.79 15.71
CA SER A 220 0.32 -12.45 16.50
C SER A 220 1.54 -11.55 16.64
N LEU A 221 1.99 -10.92 15.56
CA LEU A 221 3.10 -9.96 15.56
C LEU A 221 2.83 -8.79 16.50
N VAL A 222 1.64 -8.17 16.41
CA VAL A 222 1.23 -7.07 17.32
C VAL A 222 1.20 -7.52 18.77
N ARG A 223 0.80 -8.77 19.04
CA ARG A 223 0.83 -9.33 20.40
C ARG A 223 2.26 -9.56 20.88
N SER A 224 3.11 -10.12 20.03
CA SER A 224 4.52 -10.40 20.34
C SER A 224 5.28 -9.12 20.66
N ALA A 225 5.10 -8.07 19.85
CA ALA A 225 5.74 -6.76 20.07
C ALA A 225 5.45 -6.11 21.43
N LYS A 226 4.34 -6.46 22.10
CA LYS A 226 4.07 -5.99 23.47
C LYS A 226 5.04 -6.55 24.51
N HIS A 227 5.60 -7.73 24.23
CA HIS A 227 6.56 -8.41 25.09
C HIS A 227 8.01 -8.26 24.58
N HIS A 228 8.18 -7.72 23.36
CA HIS A 228 9.45 -7.54 22.67
C HIS A 228 9.63 -6.09 22.21
N PRO A 229 9.91 -5.13 23.13
CA PRO A 229 10.07 -3.72 22.79
C PRO A 229 11.18 -3.43 21.77
N GLU A 230 12.18 -4.32 21.70
CA GLU A 230 13.28 -4.28 20.72
C GLU A 230 12.81 -4.31 19.27
N MET A 231 11.61 -4.88 19.00
CA MET A 231 10.99 -4.90 17.68
C MET A 231 10.65 -3.49 17.17
N GLN A 232 10.47 -2.51 18.06
CA GLN A 232 10.10 -1.14 17.69
C GLN A 232 8.92 -1.07 16.71
N LEU A 233 7.87 -1.85 17.00
CA LEU A 233 6.75 -2.04 16.08
C LEU A 233 6.07 -0.70 15.77
N THR A 234 6.05 -0.34 14.48
CA THR A 234 5.33 0.83 13.97
C THR A 234 4.26 0.38 12.98
N THR A 235 3.02 0.82 13.18
CA THR A 235 1.90 0.48 12.30
C THR A 235 1.55 1.65 11.40
N PHE A 236 1.25 1.38 10.13
CA PHE A 236 0.81 2.40 9.18
C PHE A 236 -0.12 1.85 8.11
N VAL A 237 -0.77 2.75 7.36
CA VAL A 237 -1.68 2.45 6.26
C VAL A 237 -1.07 2.94 4.96
N ILE A 238 -1.05 2.07 3.94
CA ILE A 238 -0.86 2.43 2.54
C ILE A 238 -2.25 2.59 1.94
N PRO A 239 -2.69 3.83 1.65
CA PRO A 239 -4.02 4.06 1.14
C PRO A 239 -4.15 3.55 -0.29
N GLN A 240 -5.33 3.03 -0.59
CA GLN A 240 -5.69 2.68 -1.97
C GLN A 240 -5.76 3.97 -2.81
N VAL A 241 -5.22 3.95 -4.03
CA VAL A 241 -5.36 5.07 -4.97
C VAL A 241 -6.85 5.31 -5.30
N PRO A 242 -7.32 6.57 -5.35
CA PRO A 242 -8.68 6.89 -5.77
C PRO A 242 -9.07 6.39 -7.17
N GLY A 243 -10.37 6.19 -7.38
CA GLY A 243 -10.97 5.84 -8.68
C GLY A 243 -11.62 4.47 -8.79
N LEU A 244 -10.98 3.42 -8.28
CA LEU A 244 -11.60 2.09 -8.21
C LEU A 244 -12.50 1.91 -6.97
N LYS A 245 -13.29 0.85 -7.00
CA LYS A 245 -14.11 0.43 -5.85
C LYS A 245 -13.20 0.17 -4.65
N ARG A 246 -13.55 0.72 -3.49
CA ARG A 246 -12.76 0.55 -2.27
C ARG A 246 -12.79 -0.91 -1.80
N SER A 247 -11.63 -1.41 -1.38
CA SER A 247 -11.51 -2.69 -0.69
C SER A 247 -12.25 -2.72 0.64
N LYS A 248 -12.43 -3.93 1.17
CA LYS A 248 -13.14 -4.17 2.44
C LYS A 248 -12.17 -4.79 3.48
N PRO A 249 -12.48 -4.67 4.79
CA PRO A 249 -11.57 -5.11 5.86
C PRO A 249 -11.21 -6.61 5.82
N VAL A 250 -9.98 -6.94 6.23
CA VAL A 250 -9.52 -8.34 6.32
C VAL A 250 -10.29 -9.11 7.40
N HIS A 251 -10.72 -10.33 7.06
CA HIS A 251 -11.36 -11.26 7.97
C HIS A 251 -10.53 -12.54 8.14
N GLY A 252 -10.64 -13.20 9.31
CA GLY A 252 -10.17 -14.57 9.48
C GLY A 252 -11.02 -15.57 8.69
N VAL A 253 -10.66 -16.86 8.69
CA VAL A 253 -11.46 -17.88 7.96
C VAL A 253 -12.85 -18.01 8.55
N VAL A 254 -12.97 -18.15 9.87
CA VAL A 254 -14.27 -18.29 10.55
C VAL A 254 -15.11 -17.02 10.38
N GLU A 255 -14.51 -15.84 10.48
CA GLU A 255 -15.21 -14.57 10.21
C GLU A 255 -15.70 -14.50 8.75
N SER A 256 -14.89 -14.94 7.78
CA SER A 256 -15.27 -14.95 6.36
C SER A 256 -16.41 -15.94 6.09
N LEU A 257 -16.42 -17.09 6.75
CA LEU A 257 -17.48 -18.09 6.66
C LEU A 257 -18.78 -17.61 7.32
N VAL A 258 -18.69 -17.06 8.54
CA VAL A 258 -19.85 -16.63 9.33
C VAL A 258 -20.40 -15.29 8.86
N LEU A 259 -19.64 -14.43 8.16
CA LEU A 259 -20.16 -13.16 7.62
C LEU A 259 -20.56 -13.24 6.14
N ALA A 260 -20.24 -14.34 5.45
CA ALA A 260 -20.67 -14.53 4.07
C ALA A 260 -22.16 -14.86 3.98
N LYS A 261 -22.93 -14.00 3.31
CA LYS A 261 -24.39 -14.13 3.14
C LYS A 261 -24.85 -15.54 2.74
N LYS A 262 -24.07 -16.25 1.90
CA LYS A 262 -24.44 -17.59 1.40
C LYS A 262 -24.38 -18.70 2.48
N TYR A 263 -23.59 -18.52 3.53
CA TYR A 263 -23.43 -19.49 4.62
C TYR A 263 -24.16 -19.05 5.90
N VAL A 264 -24.43 -17.76 6.06
CA VAL A 264 -25.23 -17.23 7.17
C VAL A 264 -26.65 -17.77 7.14
N THR A 265 -27.31 -17.80 5.98
CA THR A 265 -28.74 -18.13 5.92
C THR A 265 -29.05 -19.53 6.47
N PRO A 266 -28.32 -20.61 6.09
CA PRO A 266 -28.55 -21.92 6.70
C PRO A 266 -28.16 -21.97 8.18
N VAL A 267 -27.03 -21.37 8.58
CA VAL A 267 -26.56 -21.41 9.98
C VAL A 267 -27.49 -20.61 10.90
N LEU A 268 -28.02 -19.48 10.44
CA LEU A 268 -29.01 -18.69 11.17
C LEU A 268 -30.33 -19.47 11.35
N LEU A 269 -30.73 -20.25 10.34
CA LEU A 269 -31.94 -21.07 10.39
C LEU A 269 -31.81 -22.23 11.40
N PHE A 270 -30.68 -22.93 11.40
CA PHE A 270 -30.49 -24.15 12.23
C PHE A 270 -29.79 -23.88 13.58
N HIS A 271 -28.95 -22.85 13.67
CA HIS A 271 -28.12 -22.53 14.83
C HIS A 271 -28.00 -21.01 15.08
N PRO A 272 -29.12 -20.30 15.34
CA PRO A 272 -29.13 -18.84 15.48
C PRO A 272 -28.23 -18.32 16.62
N PHE A 273 -28.07 -19.08 17.69
CA PHE A 273 -27.19 -18.72 18.82
C PHE A 273 -25.71 -18.66 18.43
N VAL A 274 -25.27 -19.47 17.46
CA VAL A 274 -23.87 -19.45 16.98
C VAL A 274 -23.59 -18.14 16.25
N VAL A 275 -24.48 -17.75 15.33
CA VAL A 275 -24.39 -16.46 14.63
C VAL A 275 -24.43 -15.31 15.63
N GLY A 276 -25.41 -15.32 16.55
CA GLY A 276 -25.56 -14.28 17.57
C GLY A 276 -24.35 -14.16 18.49
N THR A 277 -23.71 -15.26 18.88
CA THR A 277 -22.51 -15.25 19.75
C THR A 277 -21.29 -14.72 19.00
N VAL A 278 -21.09 -15.15 17.73
CA VAL A 278 -19.98 -14.66 16.90
C VAL A 278 -20.16 -13.17 16.60
N GLU A 279 -21.37 -12.72 16.24
CA GLU A 279 -21.65 -11.30 16.03
C GLU A 279 -21.48 -10.50 17.31
N ALA A 280 -22.01 -10.95 18.46
CA ALA A 280 -21.84 -10.25 19.73
C ALA A 280 -20.37 -10.11 20.12
N ALA A 281 -19.56 -11.16 19.99
CA ALA A 281 -18.12 -11.11 20.26
C ALA A 281 -17.37 -10.22 19.27
N TYR A 282 -17.79 -10.21 18.00
CA TYR A 282 -17.24 -9.35 16.95
C TYR A 282 -17.46 -7.86 17.27
N TRP A 283 -18.68 -7.49 17.67
CA TRP A 283 -19.04 -6.11 18.02
C TRP A 283 -18.56 -5.67 19.41
N ALA A 284 -18.42 -6.58 20.37
CA ALA A 284 -17.91 -6.31 21.71
C ALA A 284 -16.39 -5.99 21.78
N GLY A 285 -15.73 -5.84 20.63
CA GLY A 285 -14.35 -5.35 20.57
C GLY A 285 -13.28 -6.43 20.50
N TRP A 286 -13.64 -7.70 20.27
CA TRP A 286 -12.65 -8.76 20.03
C TRP A 286 -11.98 -8.67 18.64
N ARG A 287 -12.48 -7.78 17.76
CA ARG A 287 -11.94 -7.55 16.42
C ARG A 287 -10.51 -6.99 16.48
N PHE A 288 -9.61 -7.64 15.75
CA PHE A 288 -8.31 -7.03 15.45
C PHE A 288 -8.52 -5.81 14.55
N ASN A 289 -8.10 -4.63 15.01
CA ASN A 289 -8.17 -3.40 14.23
C ASN A 289 -6.76 -2.99 13.75
N PRO A 290 -6.42 -3.21 12.47
CA PRO A 290 -5.09 -2.87 11.95
C PRO A 290 -4.84 -1.36 11.83
N THR A 291 -5.88 -0.53 11.92
CA THR A 291 -5.76 0.95 11.85
C THR A 291 -5.48 1.61 13.20
N LYS A 292 -5.44 0.84 14.30
CA LYS A 292 -5.31 1.42 15.64
C LYS A 292 -3.95 2.11 15.80
N GLY A 293 -3.95 3.43 15.91
CA GLY A 293 -2.74 4.26 16.03
C GLY A 293 -1.86 4.23 14.78
N ALA A 294 -2.42 3.85 13.63
CA ALA A 294 -1.66 3.73 12.40
C ALA A 294 -1.32 5.10 11.81
N LEU A 295 -0.08 5.27 11.39
CA LEU A 295 0.38 6.38 10.56
C LEU A 295 -0.06 6.18 9.10
N ILE A 296 0.20 7.16 8.24
CA ILE A 296 -0.08 7.10 6.81
C ILE A 296 1.24 7.02 6.05
N PHE A 297 1.34 6.07 5.12
CA PHE A 297 2.44 6.00 4.18
C PHE A 297 2.27 7.03 3.08
N ASP A 298 3.35 7.78 2.82
CA ASP A 298 3.44 8.74 1.73
C ASP A 298 4.42 8.22 0.66
N ALA A 299 3.89 8.00 -0.55
CA ALA A 299 4.65 7.44 -1.65
C ALA A 299 5.65 8.43 -2.25
N ASP A 300 5.40 9.75 -2.16
CA ASP A 300 6.29 10.79 -2.71
C ASP A 300 7.70 10.74 -2.07
N ASN A 301 7.81 10.05 -0.93
CA ASN A 301 9.03 9.89 -0.14
C ASN A 301 9.53 8.43 -0.10
N ALA A 302 9.22 7.59 -1.10
CA ALA A 302 9.49 6.15 -1.05
C ALA A 302 10.96 5.75 -0.83
N HIS A 303 11.93 6.56 -1.28
CA HIS A 303 13.36 6.38 -0.98
C HIS A 303 13.70 6.60 0.51
N THR A 304 12.81 7.30 1.22
CA THR A 304 12.84 7.57 2.66
C THR A 304 11.66 6.91 3.35
N TRP A 305 11.46 5.60 3.13
CA TRP A 305 10.40 4.76 3.74
C TRP A 305 10.24 4.89 5.27
N HIS A 306 11.25 5.43 5.96
CA HIS A 306 11.16 5.74 7.39
C HIS A 306 10.14 6.85 7.71
N ARG A 307 9.84 7.76 6.78
CA ARG A 307 8.87 8.85 6.97
C ARG A 307 7.45 8.35 6.82
N LEU A 308 6.69 8.49 7.90
CA LEU A 308 5.28 8.16 7.98
C LEU A 308 4.56 9.37 8.58
N ASP A 309 3.41 9.73 8.01
CA ASP A 309 2.68 10.91 8.40
C ASP A 309 1.57 10.60 9.42
N LEU A 310 1.18 11.61 10.18
CA LEU A 310 -0.02 11.51 11.01
C LEU A 310 -1.29 11.54 10.13
N PRO A 311 -2.29 10.71 10.46
CA PRO A 311 -3.59 10.79 9.80
C PRO A 311 -4.28 12.12 10.15
N LEU A 312 -5.08 12.64 9.21
CA LEU A 312 -5.92 13.81 9.46
C LEU A 312 -6.83 13.63 10.67
N THR A 313 -6.80 14.61 11.58
CA THR A 313 -7.78 14.73 12.65
C THR A 313 -9.16 15.03 12.10
N ASN A 314 -10.21 14.80 12.91
CA ASN A 314 -11.57 15.13 12.50
C ASN A 314 -11.77 16.65 12.30
N ALA A 315 -11.08 17.48 13.09
CA ALA A 315 -11.15 18.93 12.98
C ALA A 315 -10.49 19.41 11.70
N GLU A 316 -9.26 18.94 11.39
CA GLU A 316 -8.58 19.26 10.13
C GLU A 316 -9.40 18.79 8.93
N ARG A 317 -9.91 17.56 8.94
CA ARG A 317 -10.76 17.05 7.86
C ARG A 317 -11.97 17.94 7.62
N ARG A 318 -12.65 18.36 8.68
CA ARG A 318 -13.82 19.25 8.57
C ARG A 318 -13.42 20.60 7.99
N SER A 319 -12.31 21.17 8.42
CA SER A 319 -11.77 22.42 7.88
C SER A 319 -11.53 22.31 6.37
N TYR A 320 -10.83 21.26 5.91
CA TYR A 320 -10.58 21.04 4.49
C TYR A 320 -11.86 20.75 3.70
N GLN A 321 -12.86 20.10 4.29
CA GLN A 321 -14.15 19.88 3.64
C GLN A 321 -14.91 21.20 3.40
N GLU A 322 -14.88 22.11 4.39
CA GLU A 322 -15.50 23.43 4.27
C GLU A 322 -14.77 24.30 3.23
N GLU A 323 -13.44 24.25 3.20
CA GLU A 323 -12.61 24.91 2.19
C GLU A 323 -12.90 24.37 0.78
N LEU A 324 -12.91 23.05 0.60
CA LEU A 324 -13.20 22.41 -0.69
C LEU A 324 -14.60 22.76 -1.21
N ALA A 325 -15.59 22.82 -0.32
CA ALA A 325 -16.96 23.20 -0.68
C ALA A 325 -17.05 24.64 -1.20
N SER A 326 -16.18 25.53 -0.73
CA SER A 326 -16.11 26.91 -1.23
C SER A 326 -15.55 26.98 -2.65
N LEU A 327 -14.48 26.23 -2.95
CA LEU A 327 -13.79 26.17 -4.25
C LEU A 327 -14.61 25.45 -5.32
N LYS A 328 -15.43 24.46 -4.94
CA LYS A 328 -16.24 23.67 -5.87
C LYS A 328 -17.18 24.51 -6.74
N ARG A 329 -17.58 25.70 -6.27
CA ARG A 329 -18.43 26.62 -7.04
C ARG A 329 -17.71 27.20 -8.26
N ASP A 330 -16.39 27.22 -8.25
CA ASP A 330 -15.58 27.87 -9.29
C ASP A 330 -15.11 26.90 -10.38
N VAL A 331 -15.17 25.58 -10.15
CA VAL A 331 -14.53 24.55 -11.01
C VAL A 331 -15.38 24.14 -12.22
N ARG A 332 -16.71 24.32 -12.20
CA ARG A 332 -17.57 23.84 -13.30
C ARG A 332 -17.91 24.93 -14.31
N GLN A 333 -17.73 24.59 -15.59
CA GLN A 333 -18.15 25.38 -16.73
C GLN A 333 -19.00 24.54 -17.68
N ASP A 334 -20.03 25.14 -18.27
CA ASP A 334 -20.88 24.48 -19.25
C ASP A 334 -20.09 24.22 -20.54
N GLY A 335 -20.20 22.99 -21.08
CA GLY A 335 -19.58 22.60 -22.36
C GLY A 335 -18.20 21.94 -22.29
N VAL A 336 -17.62 21.78 -21.09
CA VAL A 336 -16.40 20.97 -20.88
C VAL A 336 -16.79 19.65 -20.20
N PRO A 337 -16.35 18.48 -20.69
CA PRO A 337 -16.64 17.21 -20.04
C PRO A 337 -16.01 17.16 -18.65
N GLY A 338 -16.71 16.56 -17.69
CA GLY A 338 -16.14 16.31 -16.37
C GLY A 338 -15.00 15.29 -16.43
N TRP A 339 -14.15 15.27 -15.40
CA TRP A 339 -12.99 14.37 -15.33
C TRP A 339 -13.34 12.91 -15.59
N ARG A 340 -14.43 12.42 -14.99
CA ARG A 340 -14.85 11.01 -15.14
C ARG A 340 -15.32 10.68 -16.55
N GLU A 341 -15.94 11.63 -17.23
CA GLU A 341 -16.40 11.47 -18.61
C GLU A 341 -15.20 11.41 -19.55
N PHE A 342 -14.26 12.34 -19.38
CA PHE A 342 -12.99 12.34 -20.11
C PHE A 342 -12.20 11.05 -19.87
N GLN A 343 -12.03 10.62 -18.62
CA GLN A 343 -11.28 9.39 -18.29
C GLN A 343 -11.90 8.14 -18.94
N ALA A 344 -13.24 8.08 -19.02
CA ALA A 344 -13.93 6.94 -19.60
C ALA A 344 -13.59 6.73 -21.08
N SER A 345 -13.45 7.82 -21.87
CA SER A 345 -13.13 7.77 -23.30
C SER A 345 -11.62 7.86 -23.62
N ALA A 346 -10.81 8.44 -22.73
CA ALA A 346 -9.38 8.64 -22.96
C ALA A 346 -8.57 7.32 -22.96
N GLN A 347 -7.43 7.28 -23.63
CA GLN A 347 -6.50 6.16 -23.63
C GLN A 347 -5.27 6.48 -22.76
N PRO A 348 -4.80 5.53 -21.94
CA PRO A 348 -3.59 5.72 -21.17
C PRO A 348 -2.34 5.67 -22.06
N GLU A 349 -1.35 6.47 -21.70
CA GLU A 349 -0.05 6.57 -22.38
C GLU A 349 1.05 6.76 -21.33
N ILE A 350 2.26 6.27 -21.63
CA ILE A 350 3.49 6.56 -20.90
C ILE A 350 4.43 7.31 -21.85
N ASP A 351 5.02 8.41 -21.39
CA ASP A 351 5.99 9.15 -22.19
C ASP A 351 7.42 8.56 -22.09
N GLY A 352 8.37 9.17 -22.82
CA GLY A 352 9.77 8.70 -22.82
C GLY A 352 10.48 8.79 -21.46
N GLU A 353 9.93 9.54 -20.50
CA GLU A 353 10.45 9.68 -19.13
C GLU A 353 9.78 8.69 -18.17
N GLY A 354 8.81 7.88 -18.63
CA GLY A 354 8.04 6.97 -17.78
C GLY A 354 6.83 7.62 -17.12
N GLN A 355 6.54 8.89 -17.41
CA GLN A 355 5.42 9.61 -16.80
C GLN A 355 4.09 9.25 -17.45
N THR A 356 3.04 9.16 -16.64
CA THR A 356 1.73 8.69 -17.09
C THR A 356 0.84 9.84 -17.57
N PHE A 357 0.21 9.66 -18.73
CA PHE A 357 -0.73 10.59 -19.35
C PHE A 357 -2.04 9.89 -19.73
N LEU A 358 -3.09 10.69 -19.92
CA LEU A 358 -4.29 10.29 -20.64
C LEU A 358 -4.43 11.12 -21.92
N ARG A 359 -4.66 10.43 -23.04
CA ARG A 359 -4.95 11.03 -24.33
C ARG A 359 -6.40 10.83 -24.70
N GLY A 360 -7.13 11.90 -25.01
CA GLY A 360 -8.54 11.82 -25.39
C GLY A 360 -8.89 12.87 -26.42
N ASP A 361 -10.18 13.06 -26.61
CA ASP A 361 -10.76 14.08 -27.47
C ASP A 361 -11.70 14.94 -26.63
N VAL A 362 -11.60 16.26 -26.78
CA VAL A 362 -12.52 17.21 -26.17
C VAL A 362 -13.02 18.13 -27.29
N ASN A 363 -14.31 18.06 -27.60
CA ASN A 363 -14.94 18.87 -28.64
C ASN A 363 -14.30 18.73 -30.03
N GLY A 364 -13.77 17.56 -30.39
CA GLY A 364 -13.12 17.29 -31.67
C GLY A 364 -11.63 17.60 -31.72
N GLU A 365 -11.05 18.11 -30.62
CA GLU A 365 -9.63 18.41 -30.51
C GLU A 365 -8.91 17.33 -29.68
N PRO A 366 -7.77 16.81 -30.17
CA PRO A 366 -6.98 15.82 -29.44
C PRO A 366 -6.29 16.47 -28.25
N VAL A 367 -6.62 16.00 -27.05
CA VAL A 367 -6.05 16.47 -25.80
C VAL A 367 -5.22 15.39 -25.11
N ARG A 368 -4.28 15.84 -24.31
CA ARG A 368 -3.34 15.05 -23.52
C ARG A 368 -3.17 15.73 -22.17
N ILE A 369 -3.36 14.95 -21.11
CA ILE A 369 -3.36 15.46 -19.73
C ILE A 369 -2.45 14.57 -18.89
N GLY A 370 -1.50 15.19 -18.18
CA GLY A 370 -0.72 14.49 -17.15
C GLY A 370 -1.60 14.17 -15.94
N ILE A 371 -1.46 12.98 -15.37
CA ILE A 371 -2.34 12.51 -14.29
C ILE A 371 -1.63 12.25 -12.97
N CYS A 372 -0.37 12.64 -12.86
CA CYS A 372 0.47 12.52 -11.67
C CYS A 372 0.72 13.91 -11.09
N ARG A 373 1.12 14.03 -9.82
CA ARG A 373 1.36 15.36 -9.19
C ARG A 373 2.35 16.21 -9.97
N ASP A 374 3.42 15.59 -10.43
CA ASP A 374 4.55 16.28 -11.04
C ASP A 374 4.31 16.67 -12.50
N ASN A 375 3.32 16.04 -13.16
CA ASN A 375 3.00 16.31 -14.56
C ASN A 375 1.57 16.80 -14.78
N ALA A 376 0.76 16.95 -13.74
CA ALA A 376 -0.66 17.31 -13.84
C ALA A 376 -0.90 18.58 -14.69
N LEU A 377 0.00 19.56 -14.60
CA LEU A 377 -0.07 20.82 -15.35
C LEU A 377 0.58 20.73 -16.75
N ARG A 378 1.21 19.60 -17.11
CA ARG A 378 1.68 19.32 -18.48
C ARG A 378 0.49 18.83 -19.32
N MET A 379 -0.31 19.76 -19.82
CA MET A 379 -1.53 19.46 -20.58
C MET A 379 -1.77 20.41 -21.75
N ASN A 380 -2.51 19.94 -22.76
CA ASN A 380 -3.07 20.75 -23.85
C ASN A 380 -4.61 20.68 -23.87
N ALA A 381 -5.23 20.55 -22.70
CA ALA A 381 -6.67 20.47 -22.52
C ALA A 381 -7.18 21.69 -21.74
N PRO A 382 -8.51 21.94 -21.69
CA PRO A 382 -9.08 22.95 -20.81
C PRO A 382 -8.72 22.68 -19.33
N PRO A 383 -8.28 23.70 -18.56
CA PRO A 383 -7.85 23.55 -17.16
C PRO A 383 -8.95 23.00 -16.24
N GLU A 384 -10.22 23.15 -16.62
CA GLU A 384 -11.38 22.63 -15.87
C GLU A 384 -11.32 21.11 -15.70
N ILE A 385 -10.75 20.37 -16.65
CA ILE A 385 -10.63 18.90 -16.56
C ILE A 385 -9.67 18.53 -15.42
N LEU A 386 -8.54 19.23 -15.30
CA LEU A 386 -7.59 19.04 -14.22
C LEU A 386 -8.19 19.49 -12.87
N GLN A 387 -8.88 20.63 -12.85
CA GLN A 387 -9.55 21.10 -11.65
C GLN A 387 -10.57 20.07 -11.14
N ASP A 388 -11.40 19.50 -12.04
CA ASP A 388 -12.38 18.46 -11.68
C ASP A 388 -11.71 17.14 -11.25
N LEU A 389 -10.55 16.78 -11.82
CA LEU A 389 -9.71 15.65 -11.37
C LEU A 389 -9.28 15.84 -9.91
N VAL A 390 -8.63 16.96 -9.59
CA VAL A 390 -8.07 17.22 -8.27
C VAL A 390 -9.18 17.39 -7.24
N LEU A 391 -10.27 18.08 -7.62
CA LEU A 391 -11.48 18.20 -6.81
C LEU A 391 -12.07 16.81 -6.48
N THR A 392 -12.26 15.96 -7.50
CA THR A 392 -12.79 14.59 -7.33
C THR A 392 -11.91 13.77 -6.40
N ARG A 393 -10.58 13.90 -6.52
CA ARG A 393 -9.62 13.24 -5.64
C ARG A 393 -9.76 13.71 -4.19
N LEU A 394 -9.75 15.02 -3.95
CA LEU A 394 -9.90 15.62 -2.62
C LEU A 394 -11.23 15.21 -1.96
N GLU A 395 -12.34 15.23 -2.70
CA GLU A 395 -13.65 14.76 -2.21
C GLU A 395 -13.61 13.29 -1.77
N GLN A 396 -12.83 12.46 -2.47
CA GLN A 396 -12.68 11.05 -2.15
C GLN A 396 -11.77 10.80 -0.94
N GLU A 397 -10.69 11.58 -0.78
CA GLU A 397 -9.75 11.45 0.34
C GLU A 397 -10.27 12.07 1.65
N LEU A 398 -11.09 13.12 1.56
CA LEU A 398 -11.71 13.77 2.72
C LEU A 398 -12.95 13.03 3.26
N LYS A 399 -13.26 11.82 2.77
CA LYS A 399 -14.39 11.06 3.30
C LYS A 399 -14.19 10.71 4.78
N PRO A 400 -15.27 10.63 5.59
CA PRO A 400 -15.15 10.63 7.06
C PRO A 400 -14.29 9.52 7.65
N LYS A 401 -14.34 8.29 7.10
CA LYS A 401 -13.62 7.11 7.61
C LYS A 401 -13.40 6.03 6.55
N PRO A 402 -12.33 5.21 6.66
CA PRO A 402 -11.20 5.36 7.58
C PRO A 402 -10.30 6.54 7.21
N ALA A 403 -9.51 7.07 8.15
CA ALA A 403 -8.51 8.10 7.85
C ALA A 403 -7.43 7.48 6.95
N ARG A 404 -7.33 7.98 5.72
CA ARG A 404 -6.50 7.42 4.65
C ARG A 404 -5.55 8.43 4.01
N ALA A 405 -5.74 9.71 4.31
CA ALA A 405 -4.87 10.79 3.87
C ALA A 405 -4.19 11.46 5.06
N SER A 406 -2.94 11.88 4.85
CA SER A 406 -2.23 12.77 5.74
C SER A 406 -2.55 14.23 5.44
N LYS A 407 -2.26 15.11 6.40
CA LYS A 407 -2.37 16.55 6.20
C LYS A 407 -1.51 17.02 5.01
N ARG A 408 -0.26 16.57 4.95
CA ARG A 408 0.69 16.89 3.88
C ARG A 408 0.13 16.56 2.51
N GLN A 409 -0.40 15.34 2.34
CA GLN A 409 -0.95 14.90 1.06
C GLN A 409 -2.15 15.76 0.63
N VAL A 410 -3.03 16.10 1.57
CA VAL A 410 -4.15 17.00 1.29
C VAL A 410 -3.67 18.41 0.93
N GLU A 411 -2.69 18.96 1.64
CA GLU A 411 -2.12 20.28 1.33
C GLU A 411 -1.45 20.32 -0.06
N GLN A 412 -0.74 19.25 -0.46
CA GLN A 412 -0.19 19.13 -1.80
C GLN A 412 -1.29 19.11 -2.87
N ASP A 413 -2.35 18.33 -2.66
CA ASP A 413 -3.48 18.22 -3.58
C ASP A 413 -4.26 19.56 -3.65
N PHE A 414 -4.42 20.29 -2.54
CA PHE A 414 -5.00 21.64 -2.53
C PHE A 414 -4.11 22.66 -3.26
N SER A 415 -2.79 22.60 -3.06
CA SER A 415 -1.85 23.48 -3.78
C SER A 415 -1.92 23.24 -5.29
N LEU A 416 -2.05 21.99 -5.72
CA LEU A 416 -2.25 21.65 -7.13
C LEU A 416 -3.58 22.21 -7.67
N LEU A 417 -4.68 22.09 -6.92
CA LEU A 417 -5.97 22.68 -7.30
C LEU A 417 -5.88 24.20 -7.44
N GLN A 418 -5.23 24.89 -6.50
CA GLN A 418 -5.08 26.34 -6.54
C GLN A 418 -4.28 26.78 -7.78
N ARG A 419 -3.19 26.08 -8.10
CA ARG A 419 -2.40 26.35 -9.32
C ARG A 419 -3.22 26.17 -10.59
N ALA A 420 -4.01 25.10 -10.67
CA ALA A 420 -4.90 24.87 -11.81
C ALA A 420 -6.02 25.94 -11.95
N LEU A 421 -6.50 26.48 -10.83
CA LEU A 421 -7.45 27.61 -10.81
C LEU A 421 -6.80 28.93 -11.28
N ASP A 422 -5.54 29.16 -10.89
CA ASP A 422 -4.81 30.36 -11.26
C ASP A 422 -4.41 30.36 -12.76
N GLU A 423 -4.07 29.19 -13.32
CA GLU A 423 -3.83 29.04 -14.77
C GLU A 423 -5.06 29.43 -15.59
N ARG A 424 -6.26 28.98 -15.18
CA ARG A 424 -7.52 29.37 -15.83
C ARG A 424 -7.76 30.88 -15.79
N LYS A 425 -7.46 31.53 -14.67
CA LYS A 425 -7.60 33.00 -14.56
C LYS A 425 -6.64 33.72 -15.50
N ALA A 426 -5.44 33.18 -15.71
CA ALA A 426 -4.48 33.73 -16.66
C ALA A 426 -4.96 33.58 -18.12
N GLU A 427 -5.59 32.45 -18.46
CA GLU A 427 -6.21 32.24 -19.79
C GLU A 427 -7.40 33.17 -20.07
N LEU A 428 -8.21 33.48 -19.04
CA LEU A 428 -9.38 34.38 -19.16
C LEU A 428 -9.02 35.87 -19.07
N GLY A 429 -7.82 36.20 -18.59
CA GLY A 429 -7.32 37.58 -18.42
C GLY A 429 -6.53 38.12 -19.62
N HIS A 430 -6.39 37.32 -20.67
CA HIS A 430 -5.89 37.67 -22.00
C HIS A 430 -7.03 37.63 -23.01
#